data_AF-W3VIB7-F1
#
_entry.id   AF-W3VIB7-F1
#
_cell.length_a   1.000
_cell.length_b   1.000
_cell.length_c   1.000
_cell.angle_alpha   90.00
_cell.angle_beta   90.00
_cell.angle_gamma   90.00
#
_symmetry.space_group_name_H-M   'P 1'
#
loop_
_entity.id
_entity.type
_entity.pdbx_description
1 polymer ?
#
loop_
_entity_poly.entity_id
_entity_poly.type
_entity_poly.pdbx_seq_one_letter_code
_entity_poly.pdbx_strand_id
1 'polypeptide(L)' 'MDKLPSADEMRETLAQREDKIRESWVRTMEARIVREELQKCHKAEGVNHYQACADLAKKYHSLLADAKVT' A
#
# COMPACT_ATOMS: atom_id res chain seq x y z
N MET A 1 -26.04 2.15 30.37
CA MET A 1 -26.18 0.83 29.71
C MET A 1 -26.11 1.10 28.23
N ASP A 2 -24.94 0.91 27.63
CA ASP A 2 -24.78 1.07 26.19
C ASP A 2 -25.62 0.01 25.47
N LYS A 3 -26.47 0.47 24.56
CA LYS A 3 -27.35 -0.39 23.78
C LYS A 3 -26.48 -1.20 22.83
N LEU A 4 -26.64 -2.52 22.82
CA LEU A 4 -25.95 -3.37 21.85
C LEU A 4 -26.39 -2.98 20.44
N PRO A 5 -25.47 -2.92 19.46
CA PRO A 5 -25.80 -2.58 18.09
C PRO A 5 -26.77 -3.60 17.49
N SER A 6 -27.66 -3.12 16.64
CA SER A 6 -28.57 -3.94 15.86
C SER A 6 -27.82 -4.81 14.85
N ALA A 7 -28.48 -5.87 14.36
CA ALA A 7 -27.89 -6.76 13.36
C ALA A 7 -27.52 -6.03 12.06
N ASP A 8 -28.23 -4.97 11.69
CA ASP A 8 -27.95 -4.17 10.50
C ASP A 8 -26.73 -3.27 10.70
N GLU A 9 -26.63 -2.59 11.86
CA GLU A 9 -25.46 -1.78 12.22
C GLU A 9 -24.17 -2.62 12.30
N MET A 10 -24.26 -3.86 12.79
CA MET A 10 -23.13 -4.79 12.80
C MET A 10 -22.72 -5.20 11.38
N ARG A 11 -23.68 -5.49 10.49
CA ARG A 11 -23.40 -5.83 9.10
C ARG A 11 -22.72 -4.68 8.36
N GLU A 12 -23.22 -3.46 8.55
CA GLU A 12 -22.62 -2.27 7.95
C GLU A 12 -21.19 -2.03 8.46
N THR A 13 -20.98 -2.16 9.77
CA THR A 13 -19.64 -2.03 10.36
C THR A 13 -18.65 -3.04 9.79
N LEU A 14 -19.09 -4.29 9.55
CA LEU A 14 -18.26 -5.32 8.93
C LEU A 14 -17.93 -4.97 7.47
N ALA A 15 -18.92 -4.53 6.68
CA ALA A 15 -18.71 -4.12 5.29
C ALA A 15 -17.69 -2.96 5.18
N GLN A 16 -17.83 -1.92 6.03
CA GLN A 16 -16.89 -0.80 6.05
C GLN A 16 -15.46 -1.24 6.41
N ARG A 17 -15.31 -2.21 7.32
CA ARG A 17 -13.99 -2.78 7.67
C ARG A 17 -13.39 -3.58 6.51
N GLU A 18 -14.20 -4.37 5.80
CA GLU A 18 -13.76 -5.12 4.64
C GLU A 18 -13.27 -4.19 3.52
N ASP A 19 -14.02 -3.12 3.23
CA ASP A 19 -13.64 -2.13 2.22
C ASP A 19 -12.35 -1.40 2.59
N LYS A 20 -12.21 -0.98 3.87
CA LYS A 20 -10.97 -0.38 4.37
C LYS A 20 -9.77 -1.31 4.18
N ILE A 21 -9.90 -2.58 4.53
CA ILE A 21 -8.81 -3.57 4.38
C ILE A 21 -8.48 -3.76 2.90
N ARG A 22 -9.49 -3.84 2.02
CA ARG A 22 -9.30 -3.97 0.57
C ARG A 22 -8.49 -2.80 0.03
N GLU A 23 -8.84 -1.56 0.37
CA GLU A 23 -8.09 -0.38 -0.06
C GLU A 23 -6.67 -0.37 0.48
N SER A 24 -6.48 -0.77 1.74
CA SER A 24 -5.15 -0.91 2.33
C SER A 24 -4.28 -1.90 1.55
N TRP A 25 -4.86 -3.03 1.10
CA TRP A 25 -4.17 -3.97 0.21
C TRP A 25 -3.84 -3.36 -1.15
N VAL A 26 -4.73 -2.57 -1.75
CA VAL A 26 -4.45 -1.87 -3.01
C VAL A 26 -3.20 -0.99 -2.86
N ARG A 27 -3.13 -0.17 -1.81
CA ARG A 27 -1.96 0.69 -1.53
C ARG A 27 -0.68 -0.13 -1.33
N THR A 28 -0.75 -1.26 -0.62
CA THR A 28 0.38 -2.18 -0.47
C THR A 28 0.84 -2.73 -1.83
N MET A 29 -0.09 -3.10 -2.70
CA MET A 29 0.21 -3.66 -4.02
C MET A 29 0.80 -2.61 -4.97
N GLU A 30 0.36 -1.36 -4.90
CA GLU A 30 0.98 -0.24 -5.62
C GLU A 30 2.46 -0.07 -5.21
N ALA A 31 2.74 -0.05 -3.91
CA ALA A 31 4.12 0.04 -3.41
C ALA A 31 4.96 -1.16 -3.87
N ARG A 32 4.37 -2.36 -3.93
CA ARG A 32 5.03 -3.57 -4.43
C ARG A 32 5.40 -3.46 -5.91
N ILE A 33 4.52 -2.96 -6.76
CA ILE A 33 4.81 -2.75 -8.19
C ILE A 33 6.01 -1.80 -8.36
N VAL A 34 6.02 -0.67 -7.65
CA VAL A 34 7.13 0.29 -7.74
C VAL A 34 8.44 -0.33 -7.23
N ARG A 35 8.39 -1.14 -6.16
CA ARG A 35 9.56 -1.89 -5.68
C ARG A 35 10.11 -2.85 -6.73
N GLU A 36 9.24 -3.60 -7.40
CA GLU A 36 9.65 -4.55 -8.44
C GLU A 36 10.30 -3.83 -9.62
N GLU A 37 9.76 -2.68 -10.01
CA GLU A 37 10.35 -1.85 -11.08
C GLU A 37 11.70 -1.24 -10.66
N LEU A 38 11.81 -0.75 -9.43
CA LEU A 38 13.07 -0.27 -8.87
C LEU A 38 14.15 -1.37 -8.87
N GLN A 39 13.77 -2.62 -8.54
CA GLN A 39 14.68 -3.76 -8.59
C GLN A 39 15.16 -4.06 -10.02
N LYS A 40 14.30 -3.92 -11.02
CA LYS A 40 14.71 -4.06 -12.43
C LYS A 40 15.68 -2.94 -12.83
N CYS A 41 15.37 -1.70 -12.46
CA CYS A 41 16.24 -0.55 -12.72
C CYS A 41 17.63 -0.74 -12.10
N HIS A 42 17.70 -1.16 -10.84
CA HIS A 42 18.97 -1.45 -10.17
C HIS A 42 19.78 -2.54 -10.88
N LYS A 43 19.12 -3.59 -11.41
CA LYS A 43 19.78 -4.65 -12.17
C LYS A 43 20.28 -4.18 -13.54
N ALA A 44 19.54 -3.28 -14.19
CA ALA A 44 19.88 -2.77 -15.51
C ALA A 44 21.02 -1.75 -15.47
N GLU A 45 20.96 -0.79 -14.54
CA GLU A 45 21.89 0.33 -14.44
C GLU A 45 23.21 -0.01 -13.73
N GLY A 46 23.21 -1.11 -12.95
CA GLY A 46 24.39 -1.53 -12.19
C GLY A 46 24.89 -0.39 -11.30
N VAL A 47 26.17 -0.02 -11.41
CA VAL A 47 26.78 1.02 -10.56
C VAL A 47 26.11 2.39 -10.70
N ASN A 48 25.43 2.67 -11.82
CA ASN A 48 24.79 3.97 -12.08
C ASN A 48 23.38 4.11 -11.46
N HIS A 49 22.88 3.09 -10.75
CA HIS A 49 21.49 3.05 -10.28
C HIS A 49 21.11 4.24 -9.37
N TYR A 50 22.07 4.85 -8.66
CA TYR A 50 21.82 5.99 -7.77
C TYR A 50 21.30 7.22 -8.50
N GLN A 51 21.75 7.46 -9.73
CA GLN A 51 21.33 8.60 -10.52
C GLN A 51 20.13 8.24 -11.41
N ALA A 52 20.20 7.10 -12.09
CA ALA A 52 19.17 6.67 -13.03
C ALA A 52 17.86 6.23 -12.36
N CYS A 53 17.92 5.59 -11.19
CA CYS A 53 16.73 5.05 -10.50
C CYS A 53 16.22 5.96 -9.36
N ALA A 54 16.76 7.18 -9.21
CA ALA A 54 16.48 8.06 -8.08
C ALA A 54 14.99 8.38 -7.91
N ASP A 55 14.28 8.61 -9.01
CA ASP A 55 12.87 9.00 -8.96
C ASP A 55 11.96 7.80 -8.61
N LEU A 56 12.30 6.60 -9.09
CA LEU A 56 11.63 5.36 -8.65
C LEU A 56 11.86 5.12 -7.15
N ALA A 57 13.07 5.35 -6.65
CA ALA A 57 13.37 5.21 -5.23
C ALA A 57 12.59 6.22 -4.37
N LYS A 58 12.50 7.49 -4.79
CA LYS A 58 11.69 8.52 -4.11
C LYS A 58 10.21 8.16 -4.13
N LYS A 59 9.69 7.70 -5.27
CA LYS A 59 8.29 7.28 -5.40
C LYS A 59 7.99 6.10 -4.48
N TYR A 60 8.85 5.07 -4.47
CA TYR A 60 8.71 3.94 -3.55
C TYR A 60 8.69 4.42 -2.10
N HIS A 61 9.62 5.30 -1.71
CA HIS A 61 9.67 5.84 -0.36
C HIS A 61 8.38 6.58 0.04
N SER A 62 7.81 7.39 -0.86
CA SER A 62 6.53 8.06 -0.60
C SER A 62 5.37 7.09 -0.37
N LEU A 63 5.36 5.95 -1.07
CA LEU A 63 4.28 4.96 -0.97
C LEU A 63 4.37 4.13 0.32
N LEU A 64 5.57 4.00 0.91
CA LEU A 64 5.77 3.20 2.11
C LEU A 64 5.01 3.73 3.34
N ALA A 65 4.74 5.04 3.41
CA ALA A 65 3.96 5.63 4.49
C ALA A 65 2.54 5.06 4.55
N ASP A 66 1.93 4.81 3.38
CA ASP A 66 0.53 4.42 3.25
C ASP A 66 0.34 2.93 2.94
N ALA A 67 1.43 2.20 2.67
CA ALA A 67 1.40 0.79 2.27
C ALA A 67 1.11 -0.19 3.41
N LYS A 68 0.94 0.28 4.65
CA LYS A 68 0.65 -0.59 5.80
C LYS A 68 -0.81 -1.02 5.79
N VAL A 69 -1.06 -2.33 5.90
CA VAL A 69 -2.42 -2.87 6.07
C VAL A 69 -2.88 -2.68 7.52
N THR A 70 -3.85 -1.80 7.73
CA THR A 70 -4.50 -1.48 9.04
C THR A 70 -5.96 -1.08 8.89
#